data_AF-A0AAW1UUK4-F1
#
_entry.id   AF-A0AAW1UUK4-F1
#
_cell.length_a   1.000
_cell.length_b   1.000
_cell.length_c   1.000
_cell.angle_alpha   90.00
_cell.angle_beta   90.00
_cell.angle_gamma   90.00
#
_symmetry.space_group_name_H-M   'P 1'
#
loop_
_entity.id
_entity.type
_entity.pdbx_description
1 polymer ?
#
loop_
_entity_poly.entity_id
_entity_poly.type
_entity_poly.pdbx_seq_one_letter_code
_entity_poly.pdbx_strand_id
1 'polypeptide(L)'
;AYRLRRTKKKESEENEKQEYGEDDDDEDALSLEEIRKMIVKIPGCTEISAEDVGEWMACDTSDPGFQILNDDEIVVSVREDVEVEVEEELSADVEVDAGPSASEAFAGLETALKWM
;
A
#
# COMPACT_ATOMS: atom_id res chain seq x y z
N ALA A 1 -43.18 -33.72 -19.47
CA ALA A 1 -41.94 -33.51 -20.24
C ALA A 1 -40.98 -32.63 -19.42
N TYR A 2 -40.05 -33.23 -18.68
CA TYR A 2 -39.03 -32.49 -17.92
C TYR A 2 -37.66 -32.98 -18.38
N ARG A 3 -37.10 -32.37 -19.44
CA ARG A 3 -35.73 -32.68 -19.85
C ARG A 3 -35.01 -31.63 -20.71
N LEU A 4 -35.40 -30.35 -20.69
CA LEU A 4 -34.78 -29.35 -21.57
C LEU A 4 -34.58 -27.94 -20.96
N ARG A 5 -34.17 -27.83 -19.70
CA ARG A 5 -33.77 -26.53 -19.10
C ARG A 5 -32.46 -26.57 -18.28
N ARG A 6 -31.62 -27.59 -18.48
CA ARG A 6 -30.35 -27.73 -17.71
C ARG A 6 -29.07 -27.52 -18.51
N THR A 7 -29.16 -27.31 -19.82
CA THR A 7 -27.98 -27.13 -20.68
C THR A 7 -27.74 -25.67 -21.07
N LYS A 8 -28.79 -24.87 -21.28
CA LYS A 8 -28.63 -23.47 -21.68
C LYS A 8 -28.11 -22.51 -20.62
N LYS A 9 -28.21 -22.86 -19.32
CA LYS A 9 -27.61 -22.04 -18.25
C LYS A 9 -26.15 -22.39 -18.01
N LYS A 10 -25.73 -23.62 -18.34
CA LYS A 10 -24.32 -24.03 -18.25
C LYS A 10 -23.46 -23.53 -19.42
N GLU A 11 -24.04 -23.39 -20.61
CA GLU A 11 -23.31 -22.85 -21.78
C GLU A 11 -22.95 -21.36 -21.64
N SER A 12 -23.69 -20.59 -20.82
CA SER A 12 -23.35 -19.18 -20.55
C SER A 12 -22.29 -19.01 -19.47
N GLU A 13 -22.08 -20.01 -18.60
CA GLU A 13 -21.11 -19.93 -17.48
C GLU A 13 -19.71 -20.43 -17.88
N GLU A 14 -19.53 -21.05 -19.06
CA GLU A 14 -18.23 -21.62 -19.46
C GLU A 14 -17.48 -20.81 -20.54
N ASN A 15 -18.08 -19.74 -21.08
CA ASN A 15 -17.49 -18.94 -22.17
C ASN A 15 -16.76 -17.66 -21.72
N GLU A 16 -16.54 -17.49 -20.41
CA GLU A 16 -15.71 -16.41 -19.87
C GLU A 16 -14.42 -17.00 -19.26
N LYS A 17 -13.86 -18.03 -19.90
CA LYS A 17 -12.46 -18.39 -19.69
C LYS A 17 -11.59 -17.38 -20.42
N GLN A 18 -11.27 -16.31 -19.70
CA GLN A 18 -9.88 -15.96 -19.39
C GLN A 18 -8.91 -16.10 -20.58
N GLU A 19 -8.78 -15.02 -21.35
CA GLU A 19 -7.62 -14.73 -22.18
C GLU A 19 -6.95 -13.50 -21.54
N TYR A 20 -6.18 -13.73 -20.48
CA TYR A 20 -5.18 -12.77 -20.03
C TYR A 20 -3.94 -13.09 -20.85
N GLY A 21 -3.54 -12.16 -21.72
CA GLY A 21 -2.26 -12.26 -22.41
C GLY A 21 -1.13 -12.27 -21.39
N GLU A 22 -0.39 -13.38 -21.34
CA GLU A 22 0.90 -13.47 -20.68
C GLU A 22 1.96 -12.95 -21.67
N ASP A 23 2.17 -11.63 -21.78
CA ASP A 23 3.29 -11.06 -22.55
C ASP A 23 3.50 -9.59 -22.14
N ASP A 24 3.80 -9.34 -20.87
CA ASP A 24 4.61 -8.18 -20.50
C ASP A 24 5.93 -8.74 -19.99
N ASP A 25 6.90 -8.85 -20.90
CA ASP A 25 8.30 -9.07 -20.53
C ASP A 25 8.68 -8.02 -19.47
N ASP A 26 8.99 -8.47 -18.25
CA ASP A 26 9.59 -7.69 -17.17
C ASP A 26 11.03 -7.20 -17.54
N GLU A 27 11.29 -6.88 -18.81
CA GLU A 27 12.62 -6.57 -19.35
C GLU A 27 13.23 -5.30 -18.72
N ASP A 28 12.39 -4.44 -18.14
CA ASP A 28 12.77 -3.23 -17.42
C ASP A 28 12.66 -3.34 -15.88
N ALA A 29 12.35 -4.53 -15.33
CA ALA A 29 12.29 -4.71 -13.88
C ALA A 29 13.69 -4.61 -13.25
N LEU A 30 13.91 -3.53 -12.49
CA LEU A 30 15.18 -3.30 -11.80
C LEU A 30 15.34 -4.27 -10.64
N SER A 31 16.51 -4.90 -10.51
CA SER A 31 16.82 -5.68 -9.32
C SER A 31 16.99 -4.79 -8.07
N LEU A 32 16.77 -5.36 -6.87
CA LEU A 32 17.00 -4.67 -5.59
C LEU A 32 18.40 -4.04 -5.49
N GLU A 33 19.42 -4.71 -6.04
CA GLU A 33 20.79 -4.21 -6.04
C GLU A 33 20.96 -3.00 -6.99
N GLU A 34 20.27 -3.00 -8.13
CA GLU A 34 20.29 -1.86 -9.05
C GLU A 34 19.59 -0.64 -8.45
N ILE A 35 18.46 -0.84 -7.78
CA ILE A 35 17.73 0.19 -7.04
C ILE A 35 18.62 0.77 -5.94
N ARG A 36 19.21 -0.08 -5.10
CA ARG A 36 20.16 0.33 -4.06
C ARG A 36 21.32 1.13 -4.65
N LYS A 37 21.91 0.65 -5.75
CA LYS A 37 23.03 1.31 -6.43
C LYS A 37 22.67 2.70 -6.95
N MET A 38 21.41 2.96 -7.27
CA MET A 38 20.93 4.30 -7.62
C MET A 38 20.77 5.18 -6.39
N ILE A 39 20.20 4.64 -5.31
CA ILE A 39 19.96 5.36 -4.06
C ILE A 39 21.27 5.85 -3.43
N VAL A 40 22.31 5.02 -3.37
CA VAL A 40 23.61 5.41 -2.78
C VAL A 40 24.35 6.50 -3.57
N LYS A 41 23.91 6.83 -4.80
CA LYS A 41 24.44 7.97 -5.56
C LYS A 41 23.84 9.31 -5.10
N ILE A 42 22.74 9.28 -4.35
CA ILE A 42 22.12 10.48 -3.78
C ILE A 42 22.99 10.95 -2.60
N PRO A 43 23.43 12.22 -2.57
CA PRO A 43 24.18 12.75 -1.44
C PRO A 43 23.43 12.58 -0.12
N GLY A 44 24.07 11.97 0.88
CA GLY A 44 23.46 11.68 2.19
C GLY A 44 22.81 10.30 2.30
N CYS A 45 22.77 9.50 1.23
CA CYS A 45 22.13 8.18 1.20
C CYS A 45 23.13 7.01 1.18
N THR A 46 24.39 7.24 1.61
CA THR A 46 25.48 6.26 1.48
C THR A 46 25.38 5.07 2.44
N GLU A 47 24.59 5.19 3.51
CA GLU A 47 24.46 4.18 4.58
C GLU A 47 23.34 3.17 4.32
N ILE A 48 22.62 3.29 3.20
CA ILE A 48 21.48 2.41 2.85
C ILE A 48 21.99 1.03 2.42
N SER A 49 21.59 0.02 3.19
CA SER A 49 21.87 -1.40 2.96
C SER A 49 20.89 -2.01 1.95
N ALA A 50 21.16 -3.24 1.53
CA ALA A 50 20.20 -3.98 0.69
C ALA A 50 18.97 -4.43 1.49
N GLU A 51 19.13 -4.59 2.81
CA GLU A 51 18.05 -4.93 3.74
C GLU A 51 17.04 -3.78 3.81
N ASP A 52 17.51 -2.54 3.96
CA ASP A 52 16.64 -1.34 3.98
C ASP A 52 15.77 -1.23 2.72
N VAL A 53 16.37 -1.44 1.54
CA VAL A 53 15.64 -1.40 0.25
C VAL A 53 14.67 -2.58 0.16
N GLY A 54 15.06 -3.76 0.66
CA GLY A 54 14.18 -4.93 0.72
C GLY A 54 12.96 -4.71 1.60
N GLU A 55 13.15 -4.10 2.78
CA GLU A 55 12.05 -3.75 3.69
C GLU A 55 11.07 -2.77 3.03
N TRP A 56 11.57 -1.75 2.32
CA TRP A 56 10.70 -0.79 1.61
C TRP A 56 9.89 -1.44 0.49
N MET A 57 10.49 -2.35 -0.27
CA MET A 57 9.74 -3.09 -1.31
C MET A 57 8.76 -4.09 -0.70
N ALA A 58 9.02 -4.55 0.53
CA ALA A 58 8.13 -5.45 1.25
C ALA A 58 6.97 -4.74 1.96
N CYS A 59 7.02 -3.42 2.17
CA CYS A 59 5.99 -2.66 2.89
C CYS A 59 4.57 -2.94 2.39
N ASP A 60 4.38 -2.99 1.07
CA ASP A 60 3.06 -3.18 0.46
C ASP A 60 2.70 -4.66 0.24
N THR A 61 3.60 -5.60 0.56
CA THR A 61 3.34 -7.04 0.30
C THR A 61 2.32 -7.65 1.24
N SER A 62 2.16 -7.05 2.43
CA SER A 62 1.25 -7.52 3.47
C SER A 62 0.08 -6.57 3.69
N ASP A 63 0.09 -5.39 3.06
CA ASP A 63 -1.04 -4.46 3.07
C ASP A 63 -1.83 -4.64 1.77
N PRO A 64 -3.05 -5.22 1.80
CA PRO A 64 -3.91 -5.29 0.63
C PRO A 64 -4.26 -3.90 0.07
N GLY A 65 -4.01 -2.83 0.83
CA GLY A 65 -4.30 -1.46 0.46
C GLY A 65 -5.80 -1.23 0.30
N PHE A 66 -6.16 -0.20 -0.45
CA PHE A 66 -7.56 0.05 -0.80
C PHE A 66 -7.98 -0.78 -2.01
N GLN A 67 -8.44 -2.01 -1.76
CA GLN A 67 -9.00 -2.86 -2.81
C GLN A 67 -10.38 -2.37 -3.26
N ILE A 68 -10.64 -2.39 -4.57
CA ILE A 68 -11.99 -2.19 -5.12
C ILE A 68 -12.68 -3.55 -5.10
N LEU A 69 -13.53 -3.77 -4.10
CA LEU A 69 -14.31 -4.99 -3.94
C LEU A 69 -15.71 -4.81 -4.53
N ASN A 70 -16.28 -5.90 -5.07
CA ASN A 70 -17.70 -5.90 -5.44
C ASN A 70 -18.60 -6.11 -4.21
N ASP A 71 -19.91 -5.84 -4.34
CA ASP A 71 -20.86 -5.90 -3.22
C ASP A 71 -20.82 -7.23 -2.44
N ASP A 72 -20.67 -8.38 -3.12
CA ASP A 72 -20.60 -9.69 -2.46
C ASP A 72 -19.24 -9.90 -1.76
N GLU A 73 -18.14 -9.43 -2.34
CA GLU A 73 -16.80 -9.47 -1.74
C GLU A 73 -16.69 -8.56 -0.50
N ILE A 74 -17.31 -7.38 -0.53
CA ILE A 74 -17.39 -6.47 0.62
C ILE A 74 -18.10 -7.16 1.79
N VAL A 75 -19.22 -7.84 1.52
CA VAL A 75 -20.00 -8.54 2.55
C VAL A 75 -19.20 -9.70 3.17
N VAL A 76 -18.35 -10.37 2.40
CA VAL A 76 -17.48 -11.44 2.92
C VAL A 76 -16.35 -10.84 3.76
N SER A 77 -15.65 -9.81 3.26
CA SER A 77 -14.57 -9.14 4.00
C SER A 77 -15.07 -8.60 5.35
N VAL A 78 -16.15 -7.81 5.35
CA VAL A 78 -16.73 -7.24 6.58
C VAL A 78 -17.18 -8.32 7.57
N ARG A 79 -17.54 -9.53 7.12
CA ARG A 79 -17.92 -10.63 8.02
C ARG A 79 -16.71 -11.32 8.64
N GLU A 80 -15.59 -11.37 7.92
CA GLU A 80 -14.33 -11.94 8.39
C GLU A 80 -13.66 -11.00 9.41
N ASP A 81 -13.73 -9.68 9.19
CA ASP A 81 -13.19 -8.64 10.10
C ASP A 81 -13.98 -8.44 11.42
N VAL A 82 -15.09 -9.15 11.64
CA VAL A 82 -15.91 -9.03 12.87
C VAL A 82 -15.39 -9.92 14.02
N GLU A 83 -14.35 -10.74 13.80
CA GLU A 83 -13.63 -11.43 14.88
C GLU A 83 -12.52 -10.55 15.52
N VAL A 84 -12.65 -9.23 15.47
CA VAL A 84 -11.72 -8.30 16.14
C VAL A 84 -12.12 -8.14 17.62
N GLU A 85 -11.21 -8.56 18.50
CA GLU A 85 -11.21 -8.26 19.93
C GLU A 85 -11.46 -6.76 20.12
N VAL A 86 -12.42 -6.42 20.98
CA VAL A 86 -12.61 -5.04 21.45
C VAL A 86 -11.40 -4.69 22.29
N GLU A 87 -10.31 -4.25 21.66
CA GLU A 87 -9.29 -3.50 22.37
C GLU A 87 -9.95 -2.21 22.85
N GLU A 88 -10.11 -2.12 24.18
CA GLU A 88 -10.64 -0.97 24.87
C GLU A 88 -10.09 0.31 24.24
N GLU A 89 -10.99 1.23 23.91
CA GLU A 89 -10.66 2.56 23.42
C GLU A 89 -9.61 3.20 24.33
N LEU A 90 -8.35 3.14 23.89
CA LEU A 90 -7.28 3.92 24.47
C LEU A 90 -7.51 5.33 23.95
N SER A 91 -8.36 6.08 24.66
CA SER A 91 -8.45 7.53 24.53
C SER A 91 -7.12 8.13 25.01
N ALA A 92 -6.07 7.95 24.20
CA ALA A 92 -4.90 8.79 24.27
C ALA A 92 -5.39 10.16 23.84
N ASP A 93 -5.50 11.06 24.82
CA ASP A 93 -5.46 12.50 24.60
C ASP A 93 -4.20 12.78 23.77
N VAL A 94 -4.35 12.75 22.44
CA VAL A 94 -3.32 13.20 21.52
C VAL A 94 -3.25 14.70 21.76
N GLU A 95 -2.31 15.10 22.61
CA GLU A 95 -1.88 16.48 22.68
C GLU A 95 -1.47 16.86 21.25
N VAL A 96 -2.35 17.59 20.57
CA VAL A 96 -2.05 18.20 19.28
C VAL A 96 -0.88 19.13 19.53
N ASP A 97 0.31 18.71 19.12
CA ASP A 97 1.49 19.57 19.10
C ASP A 97 1.14 20.80 18.25
N ALA A 98 0.86 21.92 18.91
CA ALA A 98 0.38 23.13 18.27
C ALA A 98 1.44 23.81 17.40
N GLY A 99 2.60 23.16 17.22
CA GLY A 99 3.79 23.72 16.61
C GLY A 99 4.37 24.90 17.41
N PRO A 100 5.49 25.46 16.95
CA PRO A 100 6.04 26.66 17.55
C PRO A 100 5.07 27.83 17.40
N SER A 101 4.98 28.68 18.42
CA SER A 101 4.26 29.94 18.31
C SER A 101 4.83 30.80 17.17
N ALA A 102 4.03 31.73 16.64
CA ALA A 102 4.47 32.65 15.58
C ALA A 102 5.79 33.38 15.95
N SER A 103 5.98 33.71 17.22
CA SER A 103 7.21 34.31 17.74
C SER A 103 8.41 33.36 17.71
N GLU A 104 8.21 32.09 18.05
CA GLU A 104 9.28 31.07 18.01
C GLU A 104 9.69 30.74 16.59
N ALA A 105 8.72 30.63 15.68
CA ALA A 105 8.99 30.44 14.25
C ALA A 105 9.80 31.62 13.68
N PHE A 106 9.47 32.86 14.05
CA PHE A 106 10.21 34.04 13.61
C PHE A 106 11.62 34.12 14.20
N ALA A 107 11.80 33.74 15.47
CA ALA A 107 13.12 33.66 16.09
C ALA A 107 14.03 32.61 15.43
N GLY A 108 13.46 31.46 15.03
CA GLY A 108 14.15 30.45 14.24
C GLY A 108 14.60 30.97 12.88
N LEU A 109 13.71 31.70 12.18
CA LEU A 109 14.02 32.34 10.90
C LEU A 109 15.15 33.38 11.04
N GLU A 110 15.09 34.26 12.04
CA GLU A 110 16.13 35.28 12.27
C GLU A 110 17.48 34.63 12.57
N THR A 111 17.47 33.55 13.36
CA THR A 111 18.67 32.77 13.65
C THR A 111 19.26 32.18 12.37
N ALA A 112 18.44 31.56 11.51
CA ALA A 112 18.89 31.00 10.24
C ALA A 112 19.52 32.07 9.32
N LEU A 113 18.91 33.25 9.25
CA LEU A 113 19.44 34.38 8.47
C LEU A 113 20.78 34.91 8.99
N LYS A 114 21.09 34.72 10.28
CA LYS A 114 22.39 35.11 10.85
C LYS A 114 23.55 34.22 10.39
N TRP A 115 23.25 33.03 9.88
CA TRP A 115 24.22 32.07 9.36
C TRP A 115 24.31 32.06 7.82
N MET A 116 23.59 32.96 7.13
CA MET A 116 23.80 33.29 5.71
C MET A 116 24.78 34.46 5.57
#